data_AF-A0A927KG15-F1
#
_entry.id   AF-A0A927KG15-F1
#
_cell.length_a   1.000
_cell.length_b   1.000
_cell.length_c   1.000
_cell.angle_alpha   90.00
_cell.angle_beta   90.00
_cell.angle_gamma   90.00
#
_symmetry.space_group_name_H-M   'P 1'
#
loop_
_entity.id
_entity.type
_entity.pdbx_description
1 polymer ?
#
loop_
_entity_poly.entity_id
_entity_poly.type
_entity_poly.pdbx_seq_one_letter_code
_entity_poly.pdbx_strand_id
1 'polypeptide(L)'
;MKLVYLVLLCAVSAQAAGACVFKSNLSPFPAEAATLVDTAELPAPEIEATQVTRGLGGGATCDALGFLSVQLRWPRGSRWNLEQIGFEYRLVSGEAPDGMLPDGIVRSPASGRRAEHQFTWPDGTPDRQQALRLQLEVRAVTPDRQRGPPVLLRIDASPGS
;
A
#
# COMPACT_ATOMS: atom_id res chain seq x y z
N MET A 1 16.64 33.66 -44.07
CA MET A 1 16.39 32.22 -43.82
C MET A 1 17.26 31.69 -42.67
N LYS A 2 17.12 32.25 -41.46
CA LYS A 2 17.86 31.80 -40.26
C LYS A 2 17.04 31.81 -38.96
N LEU A 3 15.82 32.37 -38.98
CA LEU A 3 14.94 32.46 -37.80
C LEU A 3 14.00 31.26 -37.62
N VAL A 4 13.75 30.47 -38.66
CA VAL A 4 12.76 29.37 -38.61
C VAL A 4 13.28 28.15 -37.82
N TYR A 5 14.60 27.98 -37.70
CA TYR A 5 15.21 26.87 -36.98
C TYR A 5 15.26 27.05 -35.45
N LEU A 6 15.01 28.26 -34.94
CA LEU A 6 15.09 28.56 -33.51
C LEU A 6 13.80 28.22 -32.74
N VAL A 7 12.67 28.08 -33.44
CA VAL A 7 11.38 27.74 -32.81
C VAL A 7 11.22 26.22 -32.61
N LEU A 8 11.94 25.41 -33.40
CA LEU A 8 11.90 23.95 -33.31
C LEU A 8 12.73 23.36 -32.15
N LEU A 9 13.63 24.14 -31.55
CA LEU A 9 14.47 23.70 -30.42
C LEU A 9 13.80 23.84 -29.05
N CYS A 10 12.76 24.66 -28.91
CA CYS A 10 12.01 24.80 -27.65
C CYS A 10 10.90 23.76 -27.45
N ALA A 11 10.62 22.92 -28.46
CA ALA A 11 9.57 21.91 -28.37
C ALA A 11 10.05 20.55 -27.81
N VAL A 12 11.36 20.36 -27.63
CA VAL A 12 11.94 19.05 -27.25
C VAL A 12 12.17 18.91 -25.74
N SER A 13 12.10 19.99 -24.97
CA SER A 13 12.35 20.00 -23.51
C SER A 13 11.09 19.79 -22.63
N ALA A 14 9.94 19.46 -23.21
CA ALA A 14 8.72 19.15 -22.44
C ALA A 14 8.60 17.67 -22.02
N GLN A 15 9.65 16.87 -22.21
CA GLN A 15 9.66 15.46 -21.82
C GLN A 15 10.28 15.30 -20.43
N ALA A 16 9.43 15.30 -19.40
CA ALA A 16 9.55 14.45 -18.20
C ALA A 16 8.59 14.85 -17.06
N ALA A 17 7.38 15.31 -17.35
CA ALA A 17 6.27 15.14 -16.41
C ALA A 17 5.60 13.78 -16.65
N GLY A 18 6.39 12.71 -16.72
CA GLY A 18 5.85 11.36 -16.84
C GLY A 18 5.27 10.94 -15.49
N ALA A 19 4.03 11.33 -15.16
CA ALA A 19 3.40 10.93 -13.90
C ALA A 19 3.72 9.47 -13.57
N CYS A 20 4.29 9.21 -12.38
CA CYS A 20 4.68 7.87 -12.00
C CYS A 20 3.50 6.91 -12.18
N VAL A 21 3.68 5.88 -13.03
CA VAL A 21 2.60 4.93 -13.35
C VAL A 21 2.55 3.79 -12.32
N PHE A 22 3.53 3.71 -11.42
CA PHE A 22 3.53 2.72 -10.36
C PHE A 22 2.39 3.00 -9.38
N LYS A 23 1.44 2.08 -9.31
CA LYS A 23 0.32 2.10 -8.36
C LYS A 23 0.45 0.89 -7.44
N SER A 24 -0.11 1.03 -6.24
CA SER A 24 -0.35 -0.10 -5.33
C SER A 24 -0.92 -1.31 -6.07
N ASN A 25 -0.54 -2.52 -5.64
CA ASN A 25 -1.11 -3.77 -6.15
C ASN A 25 -2.46 -4.13 -5.53
N LEU A 26 -3.00 -3.25 -4.68
CA LEU A 26 -4.25 -3.46 -3.98
C LEU A 26 -5.43 -3.11 -4.88
N SER A 27 -6.49 -3.90 -4.73
CA SER A 27 -7.80 -3.63 -5.35
C SER A 27 -8.87 -3.63 -4.26
N PRO A 28 -9.95 -2.86 -4.42
CA PRO A 28 -11.08 -2.91 -3.49
C PRO A 28 -11.62 -4.34 -3.36
N PHE A 29 -11.87 -4.75 -2.12
CA PHE A 29 -12.57 -5.98 -1.82
C PHE A 29 -14.08 -5.70 -1.76
N PRO A 30 -14.92 -6.46 -2.47
CA PRO A 30 -16.36 -6.27 -2.45
C PRO A 30 -16.95 -6.82 -1.14
N ALA A 31 -16.84 -6.02 -0.08
CA ALA A 31 -17.73 -6.09 1.07
C ALA A 31 -18.68 -4.89 0.93
N GLU A 32 -19.95 -5.13 0.62
CA GLU A 32 -20.95 -4.06 0.51
C GLU A 32 -20.90 -3.16 1.76
N ALA A 33 -21.19 -1.86 1.58
CA ALA A 33 -21.08 -0.77 2.56
C ALA A 33 -22.03 -0.87 3.78
N ALA A 34 -22.24 -2.08 4.29
CA ALA A 34 -22.96 -2.39 5.51
C ALA A 34 -21.97 -2.69 6.64
N THR A 35 -22.40 -2.46 7.88
CA THR A 35 -21.62 -2.70 9.11
C THR A 35 -21.00 -4.11 9.12
N LEU A 36 -19.72 -4.20 9.46
CA LEU A 36 -18.99 -5.45 9.66
C LEU A 36 -19.37 -6.11 10.99
N VAL A 37 -19.38 -7.43 11.02
CA VAL A 37 -19.69 -8.22 12.22
C VAL A 37 -18.43 -8.94 12.68
N ASP A 38 -17.97 -8.66 13.89
CA ASP A 38 -16.80 -9.31 14.44
C ASP A 38 -17.09 -10.80 14.75
N THR A 39 -16.17 -11.68 14.37
CA THR A 39 -16.27 -13.13 14.57
C THR A 39 -14.94 -13.72 15.05
N ALA A 40 -15.02 -14.81 15.82
CA ALA A 40 -13.87 -15.64 16.18
C ALA A 40 -13.66 -16.82 15.22
N GLU A 41 -14.60 -17.08 14.30
CA GLU A 41 -14.51 -18.21 13.35
C GLU A 41 -13.48 -17.97 12.24
N LEU A 42 -13.18 -16.70 11.95
CA LEU A 42 -12.16 -16.32 10.98
C LEU A 42 -10.83 -16.16 11.70
N PRO A 43 -9.73 -16.79 11.23
CA PRO A 43 -8.45 -16.62 11.88
C PRO A 43 -7.83 -15.26 11.53
N ALA A 44 -6.96 -14.74 12.41
CA ALA A 44 -6.14 -13.57 12.09
C ALA A 44 -5.11 -13.94 11.00
N PRO A 45 -4.79 -13.05 10.05
CA PRO A 45 -3.69 -13.30 9.13
C PRO A 45 -2.35 -13.32 9.86
N GLU A 46 -1.38 -14.03 9.29
CA GLU A 46 0.01 -14.03 9.78
C GLU A 46 0.82 -13.02 8.96
N ILE A 47 1.60 -12.16 9.63
CA ILE A 47 2.57 -11.29 8.95
C ILE A 47 3.88 -12.06 8.79
N GLU A 48 4.27 -12.40 7.57
CA GLU A 48 5.55 -13.07 7.29
C GLU A 48 6.71 -12.07 7.23
N ALA A 49 6.49 -10.91 6.63
CA ALA A 49 7.49 -9.86 6.53
C ALA A 49 6.85 -8.48 6.35
N THR A 50 7.62 -7.45 6.66
CA THR A 50 7.29 -6.06 6.39
C THR A 50 8.54 -5.34 5.93
N GLN A 51 8.44 -4.62 4.82
CA GLN A 51 9.54 -3.87 4.26
C GLN A 51 9.08 -2.47 3.90
N VAL A 52 9.87 -1.48 4.31
CA VAL A 52 9.72 -0.09 3.90
C VAL A 52 10.87 0.24 2.95
N THR A 53 10.55 0.85 1.81
CA THR A 53 11.51 1.47 0.91
C THR A 53 11.17 2.95 0.85
N ARG A 54 12.11 3.81 1.22
CA ARG A 54 11.93 5.27 1.17
C ARG A 54 12.11 5.80 -0.25
N GLY A 55 11.47 6.92 -0.53
CA GLY A 55 11.83 7.72 -1.71
C GLY A 55 13.30 8.14 -1.61
N LEU A 56 14.00 8.19 -2.74
CA LEU A 56 15.36 8.72 -2.76
C LEU A 56 15.39 10.17 -3.24
N GLY A 57 14.34 10.58 -3.96
CA GLY A 57 14.37 11.78 -4.78
C GLY A 57 15.30 11.61 -5.97
N GLY A 58 15.02 12.34 -7.05
CA GLY A 58 15.78 12.23 -8.28
C GLY A 58 15.08 12.88 -9.46
N GLY A 59 15.68 12.74 -10.64
CA GLY A 59 15.15 13.29 -11.89
C GLY A 59 14.09 12.41 -12.56
N ALA A 60 13.93 11.16 -12.12
CA ALA A 60 12.89 10.28 -12.62
C ALA A 60 11.62 10.38 -11.76
N THR A 61 10.50 10.06 -12.38
CA THR A 61 9.19 10.50 -11.90
C THR A 61 8.64 9.69 -10.74
N CYS A 62 9.21 8.51 -10.46
CA CYS A 62 8.86 7.65 -9.32
C CYS A 62 9.88 7.73 -8.17
N ASP A 63 10.97 8.50 -8.30
CA ASP A 63 12.07 8.50 -7.34
C ASP A 63 11.65 9.03 -5.96
N ALA A 64 10.57 9.81 -5.91
CA ALA A 64 9.99 10.36 -4.70
C ALA A 64 8.89 9.48 -4.08
N LEU A 65 8.59 8.30 -4.62
CA LEU A 65 7.60 7.39 -4.02
C LEU A 65 8.24 6.53 -2.93
N GLY A 66 7.52 6.40 -1.83
CA GLY A 66 7.78 5.39 -0.81
C GLY A 66 6.94 4.15 -1.05
N PHE A 67 7.44 3.01 -0.59
CA PHE A 67 6.77 1.72 -0.66
C PHE A 67 6.74 1.04 0.71
N LEU A 68 5.60 0.47 1.05
CA LEU A 68 5.46 -0.45 2.18
C LEU A 68 4.96 -1.77 1.60
N SER A 69 5.76 -2.83 1.72
CA SER A 69 5.37 -4.19 1.41
C SER A 69 5.03 -4.92 2.71
N VAL A 70 3.84 -5.49 2.76
CA VAL A 70 3.38 -6.37 3.85
C VAL A 70 3.13 -7.75 3.25
N GLN A 71 3.97 -8.71 3.61
CA GLN A 71 3.80 -10.10 3.20
C GLN A 71 2.90 -10.81 4.21
N LEU A 72 1.76 -11.27 3.72
CA LEU A 72 0.75 -11.97 4.50
C LEU A 72 0.79 -13.45 4.19
N ARG A 73 0.56 -14.25 5.24
CA ARG A 73 0.22 -15.67 5.10
C ARG A 73 -1.13 -15.97 5.74
N TRP A 74 -1.99 -16.64 4.98
CA TRP A 74 -3.28 -17.10 5.45
C TRP A 74 -3.15 -18.37 6.28
N PRO A 75 -3.72 -18.46 7.50
CA PRO A 75 -3.64 -19.66 8.33
C PRO A 75 -4.22 -20.92 7.67
N ARG A 76 -3.74 -22.10 8.07
CA ARG A 76 -4.33 -23.39 7.64
C ARG A 76 -5.64 -23.65 8.38
N GLY A 77 -6.49 -24.49 7.81
CA GLY A 77 -7.71 -24.97 8.47
C GLY A 77 -8.87 -23.97 8.47
N SER A 78 -8.70 -22.81 7.85
CA SER A 78 -9.83 -21.92 7.53
C SER A 78 -10.72 -22.55 6.48
N ARG A 79 -12.04 -22.35 6.59
CA ARG A 79 -13.00 -22.69 5.53
C ARG A 79 -12.87 -21.81 4.28
N TRP A 80 -12.17 -20.68 4.41
CA TRP A 80 -11.97 -19.70 3.34
C TRP A 80 -10.55 -19.80 2.77
N ASN A 81 -10.44 -19.66 1.46
CA ASN A 81 -9.15 -19.48 0.79
C ASN A 81 -8.76 -18.00 0.77
N LEU A 82 -7.46 -17.71 0.67
CA LEU A 82 -6.96 -16.33 0.72
C LEU A 82 -7.54 -15.44 -0.39
N GLU A 83 -7.81 -16.00 -1.58
CA GLU A 83 -8.40 -15.28 -2.72
C GLU A 83 -9.82 -14.77 -2.44
N GLN A 84 -10.49 -15.33 -1.43
CA GLN A 84 -11.85 -14.99 -1.02
C GLN A 84 -11.90 -13.99 0.13
N ILE A 85 -10.74 -13.59 0.66
CA ILE A 85 -10.62 -12.76 1.85
C ILE A 85 -10.12 -11.36 1.46
N GLY A 86 -10.78 -10.36 2.03
CA GLY A 86 -10.30 -8.98 2.05
C GLY A 86 -9.60 -8.67 3.37
N PHE A 87 -8.88 -7.57 3.41
CA PHE A 87 -8.16 -7.10 4.58
C PHE A 87 -8.51 -5.64 4.87
N GLU A 88 -8.95 -5.39 6.09
CA GLU A 88 -9.11 -4.05 6.66
C GLU A 88 -7.80 -3.65 7.34
N TYR A 89 -7.29 -2.47 6.98
CA TYR A 89 -6.14 -1.85 7.64
C TYR A 89 -6.63 -0.66 8.45
N ARG A 90 -6.28 -0.61 9.74
CA ARG A 90 -6.67 0.50 10.63
C ARG A 90 -5.47 1.03 11.39
N LEU A 91 -5.27 2.35 11.37
CA LEU A 91 -4.26 3.01 12.18
C LEU A 91 -4.67 2.96 13.66
N VAL A 92 -3.81 2.38 14.50
CA VAL A 92 -3.98 2.31 15.96
C VAL A 92 -3.23 3.45 16.64
N SER A 93 -2.00 3.73 16.19
CA SER A 93 -1.18 4.82 16.71
C SER A 93 -0.16 5.31 15.68
N GLY A 94 0.30 6.55 15.85
CA GLY A 94 1.17 7.25 14.90
C GLY A 94 0.37 8.07 13.89
N GLU A 95 1.05 8.52 12.83
CA GLU A 95 0.49 9.33 11.74
C GLU A 95 0.97 8.81 10.40
N ALA A 96 0.07 8.21 9.62
CA ALA A 96 0.40 7.72 8.29
C ALA A 96 0.37 8.88 7.29
N PRO A 97 1.32 8.97 6.34
CA PRO A 97 1.25 9.91 5.24
C PRO A 97 -0.07 9.82 4.45
N ASP A 98 -0.53 10.95 3.96
CA ASP A 98 -1.74 11.04 3.15
C ASP A 98 -1.68 10.08 1.96
N GLY A 99 -2.77 9.31 1.78
CA GLY A 99 -2.90 8.34 0.68
C GLY A 99 -2.08 7.06 0.84
N MET A 100 -1.30 6.89 1.92
CA MET A 100 -0.55 5.66 2.17
C MET A 100 -1.47 4.49 2.50
N LEU A 101 -2.46 4.69 3.37
CA LEU A 101 -3.38 3.65 3.81
C LEU A 101 -4.67 3.67 2.97
N PRO A 102 -5.28 2.51 2.70
CA PRO A 102 -6.53 2.43 1.97
C PRO A 102 -7.70 2.85 2.86
N ASP A 103 -8.68 3.53 2.28
CA ASP A 103 -9.92 3.95 2.99
C ASP A 103 -10.90 2.80 3.24
N GLY A 104 -10.64 1.60 2.69
CA GLY A 104 -11.55 0.48 2.74
C GLY A 104 -10.86 -0.88 2.74
N ILE A 105 -11.66 -1.92 2.64
CA ILE A 105 -11.19 -3.30 2.63
C ILE A 105 -10.54 -3.57 1.27
N VAL A 106 -9.33 -4.12 1.30
CA VAL A 106 -8.53 -4.36 0.10
C VAL A 106 -8.17 -5.83 -0.05
N ARG A 107 -7.85 -6.23 -1.27
CA ARG A 107 -7.20 -7.51 -1.59
C ARG A 107 -6.08 -7.30 -2.59
N SER A 108 -5.14 -8.23 -2.64
CA SER A 108 -4.12 -8.34 -3.68
C SER A 108 -4.25 -9.68 -4.40
N PRO A 109 -3.55 -9.88 -5.53
CA PRO A 109 -3.29 -11.22 -6.04
C PRO A 109 -2.67 -12.10 -4.96
N ALA A 110 -3.10 -13.35 -4.89
CA ALA A 110 -2.60 -14.34 -3.95
C ALA A 110 -1.94 -15.52 -4.69
N SER A 111 -0.96 -16.14 -4.04
CA SER A 111 -0.32 -17.38 -4.47
C SER A 111 -0.50 -18.41 -3.36
N GLY A 112 -1.55 -19.23 -3.50
CA GLY A 112 -1.95 -20.20 -2.50
C GLY A 112 -2.31 -19.54 -1.17
N ARG A 113 -1.44 -19.65 -0.17
CA ARG A 113 -1.65 -19.06 1.16
C ARG A 113 -0.93 -17.74 1.37
N ARG A 114 -0.30 -17.18 0.34
CA ARG A 114 0.50 -15.95 0.46
C ARG A 114 -0.07 -14.83 -0.39
N ALA A 115 0.04 -13.62 0.13
CA ALA A 115 -0.28 -12.39 -0.58
C ALA A 115 0.73 -11.31 -0.18
N GLU A 116 1.09 -10.45 -1.12
CA GLU A 116 1.87 -9.25 -0.83
C GLU A 116 0.95 -8.05 -0.98
N HIS A 117 0.88 -7.20 0.05
CA HIS A 117 0.16 -5.94 0.01
C HIS A 117 1.17 -4.81 -0.11
N GLN A 118 1.14 -4.11 -1.25
CA GLN A 118 2.07 -3.03 -1.53
C GLN A 118 1.34 -1.69 -1.47
N PHE A 119 1.71 -0.86 -0.51
CA PHE A 119 1.22 0.50 -0.35
C PHE A 119 2.23 1.48 -0.93
N THR A 120 1.74 2.63 -1.40
CA THR A 120 2.57 3.67 -2.01
C THR A 120 2.13 5.04 -1.51
N TRP A 121 3.07 5.95 -1.28
CA TRP A 121 2.77 7.34 -0.91
C TRP A 121 3.82 8.29 -1.48
N PRO A 122 3.49 9.59 -1.63
CA PRO A 122 4.47 10.62 -1.97
C PRO A 122 5.42 10.85 -0.78
N ASP A 123 6.52 10.12 -0.72
CA ASP A 123 7.49 10.17 0.38
C ASP A 123 8.43 11.37 0.27
N GLY A 124 8.73 11.78 -0.96
CA GLY A 124 9.61 12.91 -1.25
C GLY A 124 11.10 12.57 -1.13
N THR A 125 11.91 13.62 -1.14
CA THR A 125 13.37 13.55 -0.93
C THR A 125 13.70 13.34 0.56
N PRO A 126 14.86 12.77 0.91
CA PRO A 126 15.24 12.47 2.30
C PRO A 126 15.12 13.65 3.28
N ASP A 127 15.34 14.88 2.83
CA ASP A 127 15.22 16.10 3.64
C ASP A 127 13.77 16.51 3.97
N ARG A 128 12.78 15.96 3.25
CA ARG A 128 11.35 16.25 3.41
C ARG A 128 10.55 15.08 3.98
N GLN A 129 11.20 13.94 4.11
CA GLN A 129 10.59 12.72 4.62
C GLN A 129 10.24 12.84 6.10
N GLN A 130 9.05 12.36 6.43
CA GLN A 130 8.62 12.19 7.82
C GLN A 130 9.03 10.79 8.32
N ALA A 131 9.36 10.67 9.60
CA ALA A 131 9.61 9.36 10.19
C ALA A 131 8.30 8.55 10.23
N LEU A 132 8.34 7.29 9.78
CA LEU A 132 7.21 6.38 9.93
C LEU A 132 7.34 5.69 11.27
N ARG A 133 6.39 5.94 12.18
CA ARG A 133 6.28 5.25 13.48
C ARG A 133 4.83 4.91 13.72
N LEU A 134 4.39 3.82 13.12
CA LEU A 134 2.98 3.45 13.05
C LEU A 134 2.74 2.09 13.66
N GLN A 135 1.55 1.95 14.25
CA GLN A 135 0.97 0.66 14.57
C GLN A 135 -0.34 0.51 13.82
N LEU A 136 -0.44 -0.53 13.01
CA LEU A 136 -1.62 -0.86 12.24
C LEU A 136 -2.25 -2.14 12.80
N GLU A 137 -3.58 -2.18 12.78
CA GLU A 137 -4.34 -3.43 12.82
C GLU A 137 -4.60 -3.90 11.40
N VAL A 138 -4.42 -5.20 11.18
CA VAL A 138 -4.85 -5.88 9.96
C VAL A 138 -5.88 -6.92 10.35
N ARG A 139 -7.07 -6.84 9.76
CA ARG A 139 -8.18 -7.76 10.03
C ARG A 139 -8.64 -8.40 8.73
N ALA A 140 -8.83 -9.71 8.76
CA ALA A 140 -9.44 -10.41 7.63
C ALA A 140 -10.95 -10.13 7.59
N VAL A 141 -11.49 -9.97 6.38
CA VAL A 141 -12.91 -9.72 6.13
C VAL A 141 -13.40 -10.65 5.03
N THR A 142 -14.51 -11.34 5.29
CA THR A 142 -15.14 -12.24 4.33
C THR A 142 -16.19 -11.50 3.48
N PRO A 143 -16.64 -12.06 2.34
CA PRO A 143 -17.68 -11.45 1.51
C PRO A 143 -19.02 -11.28 2.25
N ASP A 144 -19.31 -12.15 3.21
CA ASP A 144 -20.50 -12.08 4.08
C ASP A 144 -20.31 -11.13 5.28
N ARG A 145 -19.29 -10.26 5.24
CA ARG A 145 -19.04 -9.17 6.20
C ARG A 145 -18.63 -9.63 7.60
N GLN A 146 -18.12 -10.85 7.73
CA GLN A 146 -17.51 -11.27 8.98
C GLN A 146 -16.08 -10.75 9.06
N ARG A 147 -15.73 -10.16 10.20
CA ARG A 147 -14.42 -9.60 10.45
C ARG A 147 -13.71 -10.38 11.55
N GLY A 148 -12.56 -10.94 11.21
CA GLY A 148 -11.74 -11.72 12.13
C GLY A 148 -11.06 -10.88 13.21
N PRO A 149 -10.34 -11.52 14.14
CA PRO A 149 -9.52 -10.82 15.12
C PRO A 149 -8.35 -10.08 14.43
N PRO A 150 -7.81 -9.03 15.06
CA PRO A 150 -6.69 -8.29 14.51
C PRO A 150 -5.36 -9.01 14.68
N VAL A 151 -4.47 -8.80 13.71
CA VAL A 151 -3.02 -8.88 13.93
C VAL A 151 -2.45 -7.47 13.95
N LEU A 152 -1.47 -7.23 14.80
CA LEU A 152 -0.80 -5.94 14.93
C LEU A 152 0.47 -5.92 14.07
N LEU A 153 0.62 -4.87 13.28
CA LEU A 153 1.77 -4.60 12.45
C LEU A 153 2.43 -3.30 12.93
N ARG A 154 3.72 -3.35 13.28
CA ARG A 154 4.51 -2.17 13.64
C ARG A 154 5.40 -1.78 12.46
N ILE A 155 5.35 -0.51 12.08
CA ILE A 155 6.18 0.08 11.02
C ILE A 155 7.07 1.13 11.65
N ASP A 156 8.38 0.98 11.48
CA ASP A 156 9.38 1.92 11.96
C ASP A 156 10.40 2.17 10.84
N ALA A 157 10.44 3.38 10.31
CA ALA A 157 11.39 3.78 9.29
C ALA A 157 11.79 5.24 9.49
N SER A 158 13.10 5.48 9.59
CA SER A 158 13.65 6.83 9.64
C SER A 158 13.65 7.46 8.24
N PRO A 159 13.67 8.79 8.14
CA PRO A 159 13.96 9.46 6.87
C PRO A 159 15.28 8.94 6.26
N GLY A 160 15.30 8.71 4.95
CA GLY A 160 16.50 8.30 4.19
C GLY A 160 17.02 6.89 4.44
N SER A 161 16.25 6.01 5.10
CA SER A 161 16.62 4.61 5.39
C SER A 161 16.49 3.67 4.21
#